data_AF-A0A2V7GKC4-F1
#
_entry.id   AF-A0A2V7GKC4-F1
#
_cell.length_a   1.000
_cell.length_b   1.000
_cell.length_c   1.000
_cell.angle_alpha   90.00
_cell.angle_beta   90.00
_cell.angle_gamma   90.00
#
_symmetry.space_group_name_H-M   'P 1'
#
loop_
_entity.id
_entity.type
_entity.pdbx_description
1 polymer ?
#
loop_
_entity_poly.entity_id
_entity_poly.type
_entity_poly.pdbx_seq_one_letter_code
_entity_poly.pdbx_strand_id
1 'polypeptide(L)'
;MLMRSTWWTRPALVVAILALAAGATAAAKPAPGRPAKRSGMNLFALTFGVMDVNRIFCGINNIGEICVDPNNSPVVGGGFWPKGTPDQYIFNTGLQLAGVIRFPGGKPAFAWAGDTTGAFFMDPRGDQAQGDPITLVYNALDAGDAASWPNGAVVRDTAIYDTSLVKAAAGGLVGISQEDLWVRTWDGNPAFLSGRTHPMGILVEERGLAWNFPTGNEDIIYFIFTFYNVTASDPAKYSALDPAIRSEIAAIG
;
A
#
# COMPACT_ATOMS: atom_id res chain seq x y z
N MET A 1 42.66 6.29 -84.74
CA MET A 1 43.45 6.65 -83.54
C MET A 1 43.11 5.66 -82.43
N LEU A 2 44.07 5.40 -81.56
CA LEU A 2 44.27 4.22 -80.73
C LEU A 2 43.19 3.85 -79.68
N MET A 3 43.11 2.53 -79.45
CA MET A 3 43.06 1.78 -78.17
C MET A 3 42.41 2.36 -76.90
N ARG A 4 41.48 1.54 -76.36
CA ARG A 4 41.35 1.01 -74.98
C ARG A 4 41.72 1.89 -73.78
N SER A 5 40.79 1.97 -72.82
CA SER A 5 41.04 1.79 -71.37
C SER A 5 39.69 1.86 -70.61
N THR A 6 39.06 0.74 -70.19
CA THR A 6 39.19 0.02 -68.88
C THR A 6 38.63 0.82 -67.69
N TRP A 7 37.68 0.41 -66.82
CA TRP A 7 37.26 -0.88 -66.22
C TRP A 7 35.83 -0.72 -65.62
N TRP A 8 34.90 -1.68 -65.77
CA TRP A 8 34.53 -2.77 -64.81
C TRP A 8 34.19 -2.19 -63.41
N THR A 9 33.02 -2.37 -62.77
CA THR A 9 32.14 -3.55 -62.65
C THR A 9 30.89 -3.23 -61.77
N ARG A 10 29.71 -3.64 -62.26
CA ARG A 10 28.69 -4.49 -61.58
C ARG A 10 27.65 -3.88 -60.60
N PRO A 11 26.51 -4.58 -60.39
CA PRO A 11 25.15 -4.03 -60.51
C PRO A 11 24.37 -3.95 -59.18
N ALA A 12 23.13 -3.48 -59.33
CA ALA A 12 22.06 -3.35 -58.35
C ALA A 12 21.78 -4.61 -57.49
N LEU A 13 21.38 -4.37 -56.24
CA LEU A 13 20.60 -5.32 -55.45
C LEU A 13 19.51 -4.55 -54.67
N VAL A 14 18.26 -4.82 -55.02
CA VAL A 14 17.06 -4.46 -54.26
C VAL A 14 16.77 -5.61 -53.29
N VAL A 15 16.69 -5.32 -51.99
CA VAL A 15 15.96 -6.16 -51.01
C VAL A 15 15.29 -5.22 -50.01
N ALA A 16 13.97 -5.25 -49.98
CA ALA A 16 13.13 -4.63 -48.96
C ALA A 16 12.82 -5.65 -47.87
N ILE A 17 13.11 -5.36 -46.59
CA ILE A 17 12.47 -6.03 -45.45
C ILE A 17 12.22 -5.03 -44.31
N LEU A 18 10.99 -5.08 -43.82
CA LEU A 18 10.34 -4.40 -42.71
C LEU A 18 11.27 -4.03 -41.54
N ALA A 19 11.23 -2.76 -41.13
CA ALA A 19 11.59 -2.36 -39.78
C ALA A 19 10.67 -1.22 -39.32
N LEU A 20 10.34 -1.23 -38.02
CA LEU A 20 9.66 -0.19 -37.22
C LEU A 20 8.18 -0.42 -36.92
N ALA A 21 7.88 -1.53 -36.26
CA ALA A 21 6.80 -1.60 -35.28
C ALA A 21 7.08 -2.70 -34.24
N ALA A 22 8.19 -2.57 -33.50
CA ALA A 22 8.37 -3.30 -32.25
C ALA A 22 8.10 -2.31 -31.12
N GLY A 23 6.92 -2.43 -30.51
CA GLY A 23 6.58 -1.70 -29.30
C GLY A 23 7.64 -1.93 -28.23
N ALA A 24 7.98 -0.88 -27.49
CA ALA A 24 8.82 -0.97 -26.32
C ALA A 24 8.16 -1.88 -25.29
N THR A 25 8.54 -3.16 -25.25
CA THR A 25 8.35 -3.98 -24.07
C THR A 25 9.35 -3.48 -23.03
N ALA A 26 8.86 -2.70 -22.07
CA ALA A 26 9.60 -2.38 -20.86
C ALA A 26 9.84 -3.69 -20.09
N ALA A 27 10.92 -4.39 -20.43
CA ALA A 27 11.43 -5.49 -19.63
C ALA A 27 12.00 -4.89 -18.34
N ALA A 28 11.30 -5.07 -17.23
CA ALA A 28 11.83 -4.78 -15.90
C ALA A 28 13.09 -5.62 -15.70
N LYS A 29 14.26 -4.99 -15.75
CA LYS A 29 15.54 -5.65 -15.48
C LYS A 29 15.78 -5.71 -13.97
N PRO A 30 16.28 -6.83 -13.42
CA PRO A 30 16.74 -6.88 -12.04
C PRO A 30 17.80 -5.81 -11.80
N ALA A 31 17.65 -5.01 -10.73
CA ALA A 31 18.61 -3.99 -10.32
C ALA A 31 19.62 -4.61 -9.33
N PRO A 32 20.81 -5.07 -9.77
CA PRO A 32 21.70 -5.90 -8.95
C PRO A 32 22.48 -5.10 -7.88
N GLY A 33 22.24 -3.80 -7.77
CA GLY A 33 22.87 -2.90 -6.80
C GLY A 33 21.98 -2.53 -5.61
N ARG A 34 20.76 -3.07 -5.53
CA ARG A 34 19.90 -2.83 -4.38
C ARG A 34 20.46 -3.59 -3.17
N PRO A 35 20.84 -2.92 -2.07
CA PRO A 35 21.01 -3.63 -0.81
C PRO A 35 19.66 -4.25 -0.48
N ALA A 36 19.56 -5.58 -0.57
CA ALA A 36 18.47 -6.29 0.08
C ALA A 36 18.55 -5.87 1.54
N LYS A 37 17.61 -5.02 1.98
CA LYS A 37 17.50 -4.68 3.39
C LYS A 37 17.23 -6.02 4.08
N ARG A 38 18.26 -6.57 4.72
CA ARG A 38 18.10 -7.61 5.72
C ARG A 38 17.40 -6.93 6.89
N SER A 39 16.09 -6.78 6.78
CA SER A 39 15.25 -6.50 7.92
C SER A 39 15.37 -7.71 8.84
N GLY A 40 15.73 -7.48 10.10
CA GLY A 40 15.71 -8.55 11.10
C GLY A 40 14.29 -9.10 11.16
N MET A 41 14.10 -10.35 10.75
CA MET A 41 12.80 -11.00 10.84
C MET A 41 12.50 -11.19 12.33
N ASN A 42 11.51 -10.46 12.83
CA ASN A 42 10.94 -10.78 14.12
C ASN A 42 10.09 -12.06 13.95
N LEU A 43 10.67 -13.20 14.32
CA LEU A 43 10.08 -14.54 14.14
C LEU A 43 8.74 -14.76 14.87
N PHE A 44 8.33 -13.81 15.73
CA PHE A 44 7.10 -13.90 16.55
C PHE A 44 6.14 -12.73 16.34
N ALA A 45 6.44 -11.82 15.42
CA ALA A 45 5.51 -10.78 15.00
C ALA A 45 4.75 -11.27 13.76
N LEU A 46 3.42 -11.34 13.81
CA LEU A 46 2.61 -11.45 12.60
C LEU A 46 2.70 -10.10 11.86
N THR A 47 3.77 -9.94 11.10
CA THR A 47 3.92 -8.88 10.09
C THR A 47 3.01 -9.11 8.88
N PHE A 48 2.22 -10.19 8.93
CA PHE A 48 1.35 -10.67 7.88
C PHE A 48 0.06 -11.23 8.48
N GLY A 49 -1.07 -10.69 8.09
CA GLY A 49 -2.41 -11.23 8.33
C GLY A 49 -3.01 -11.76 7.02
N VAL A 50 -4.13 -12.47 7.13
CA VAL A 50 -4.85 -12.99 5.97
C VAL A 50 -6.32 -12.70 6.19
N MET A 51 -6.99 -12.16 5.17
CA MET A 51 -8.44 -12.22 5.06
C MET A 51 -8.79 -13.56 4.40
N ASP A 52 -9.25 -14.51 5.22
CA ASP A 52 -9.67 -15.85 4.82
C ASP A 52 -11.19 -16.01 4.96
N VAL A 53 -11.93 -15.14 4.29
CA VAL A 53 -13.37 -14.95 4.47
C VAL A 53 -14.14 -15.21 3.19
N ASN A 54 -15.31 -15.83 3.34
CA ASN A 54 -16.19 -16.20 2.23
C ASN A 54 -15.44 -16.99 1.13
N ARG A 55 -15.48 -16.49 -0.11
CA ARG A 55 -14.82 -17.05 -1.29
C ARG A 55 -13.52 -16.33 -1.63
N ILE A 56 -12.97 -15.51 -0.74
CA ILE A 56 -11.75 -14.75 -0.97
C ILE A 56 -10.67 -15.20 0.00
N PHE A 57 -9.46 -15.29 -0.51
CA PHE A 57 -8.24 -15.31 0.28
C PHE A 57 -7.41 -14.10 -0.14
N CYS A 58 -6.94 -13.30 0.82
CA CYS A 58 -6.12 -12.13 0.54
C CYS A 58 -5.13 -11.89 1.69
N GLY A 59 -3.83 -12.01 1.41
CA GLY A 59 -2.78 -11.70 2.39
C GLY A 59 -2.55 -10.21 2.58
N ILE A 60 -2.33 -9.76 3.81
CA ILE A 60 -2.08 -8.35 4.16
C ILE A 60 -0.81 -8.26 4.97
N ASN A 61 0.07 -7.31 4.67
CA ASN A 61 1.27 -7.08 5.47
C ASN A 61 1.18 -5.82 6.33
N ASN A 62 2.12 -5.66 7.26
CA ASN A 62 2.10 -4.52 8.17
C ASN A 62 2.64 -3.20 7.59
N ILE A 63 3.02 -3.21 6.31
CA ILE A 63 3.52 -2.03 5.58
C ILE A 63 2.49 -1.43 4.63
N GLY A 64 1.23 -1.89 4.69
CA GLY A 64 0.09 -1.31 3.96
C GLY A 64 -0.10 -1.85 2.55
N GLU A 65 0.38 -3.07 2.29
CA GLU A 65 0.14 -3.78 1.05
C GLU A 65 -0.91 -4.88 1.25
N ILE A 66 -1.79 -4.97 0.26
CA ILE A 66 -3.01 -5.77 0.29
C ILE A 66 -2.94 -6.82 -0.82
N CYS A 67 -3.42 -8.01 -0.50
CA CYS A 67 -3.41 -9.20 -1.34
C CYS A 67 -2.02 -9.50 -1.91
N VAL A 68 -1.01 -9.39 -1.04
CA VAL A 68 0.39 -9.77 -1.28
C VAL A 68 0.69 -11.15 -0.72
N ASP A 69 1.61 -11.89 -1.35
CA ASP A 69 2.01 -13.17 -0.79
C ASP A 69 2.86 -12.95 0.48
N PRO A 70 3.01 -13.96 1.35
CA PRO A 70 3.77 -13.83 2.60
C PRO A 70 5.23 -13.40 2.43
N ASN A 71 5.84 -13.62 1.26
CA ASN A 71 7.20 -13.20 0.95
C ASN A 71 7.27 -11.84 0.24
N ASN A 72 6.12 -11.18 0.04
CA ASN A 72 5.97 -9.91 -0.64
C ASN A 72 6.63 -9.87 -2.03
N SER A 73 6.39 -10.91 -2.82
CA SER A 73 6.88 -11.08 -4.17
C SER A 73 6.18 -10.10 -5.13
N PRO A 74 6.93 -9.41 -6.00
CA PRO A 74 6.35 -8.53 -7.01
C PRO A 74 5.73 -9.29 -8.19
N VAL A 75 5.89 -10.62 -8.26
CA VAL A 75 5.44 -11.45 -9.40
C VAL A 75 4.50 -12.58 -9.01
N VAL A 76 4.37 -12.88 -7.71
CA VAL A 76 3.42 -13.86 -7.20
C VAL A 76 2.31 -13.05 -6.54
N GLY A 77 1.07 -13.22 -6.98
CA GLY A 77 -0.06 -12.58 -6.31
C GLY A 77 -0.25 -13.16 -4.90
N GLY A 78 -0.92 -12.40 -4.04
CA GLY A 78 -1.25 -12.84 -2.69
C GLY A 78 -2.70 -13.22 -2.47
N GLY A 79 -3.56 -13.08 -3.48
CA GLY A 79 -4.97 -13.33 -3.33
C GLY A 79 -5.54 -14.35 -4.31
N PHE A 80 -6.51 -15.11 -3.82
CA PHE A 80 -7.23 -16.13 -4.56
C PHE A 80 -8.71 -15.82 -4.53
N TRP A 81 -9.33 -15.89 -5.71
CA TRP A 81 -10.76 -15.79 -5.86
C TRP A 81 -11.17 -16.61 -7.09
N PRO A 82 -12.03 -17.62 -6.96
CA PRO A 82 -12.53 -18.17 -5.70
C PRO A 82 -11.42 -18.81 -4.85
N LYS A 83 -11.52 -18.67 -3.53
CA LYS A 83 -10.63 -19.34 -2.58
C LYS A 83 -10.65 -20.85 -2.79
N GLY A 84 -9.48 -21.48 -2.68
CA GLY A 84 -9.32 -22.93 -2.83
C GLY A 84 -9.16 -23.38 -4.29
N THR A 85 -9.11 -22.47 -5.25
CA THR A 85 -8.72 -22.75 -6.64
C THR A 85 -7.27 -22.31 -6.89
N PRO A 86 -6.63 -22.78 -7.98
CA PRO A 86 -5.34 -22.24 -8.40
C PRO A 86 -5.45 -20.85 -9.06
N ASP A 87 -6.64 -20.25 -9.10
CA ASP A 87 -6.89 -19.01 -9.81
C ASP A 87 -6.50 -17.78 -8.95
N GLN A 88 -5.42 -17.13 -9.36
CA GLN A 88 -4.91 -15.93 -8.73
C GLN A 88 -5.46 -14.67 -9.41
N TYR A 89 -6.74 -14.39 -9.21
CA TYR A 89 -7.40 -13.22 -9.81
C TYR A 89 -7.26 -11.93 -8.99
N ILE A 90 -6.72 -12.00 -7.77
CA ILE A 90 -6.46 -10.83 -6.95
C ILE A 90 -4.96 -10.58 -6.89
N PHE A 91 -4.53 -9.51 -7.55
CA PHE A 91 -3.16 -9.03 -7.54
C PHE A 91 -2.93 -8.07 -6.38
N ASN A 92 -1.67 -7.80 -6.09
CA ASN A 92 -1.29 -6.88 -5.04
C ASN A 92 -1.89 -5.48 -5.27
N THR A 93 -2.35 -4.85 -4.20
CA THR A 93 -2.91 -3.50 -4.18
C THR A 93 -2.45 -2.77 -2.92
N GLY A 94 -2.70 -1.47 -2.87
CA GLY A 94 -2.42 -0.64 -1.71
C GLY A 94 -2.39 0.83 -2.09
N LEU A 95 -1.82 1.65 -1.22
CA LEU A 95 -1.99 3.09 -1.30
C LEU A 95 -0.74 3.83 -1.80
N GLN A 96 -0.97 4.77 -2.72
CA GLN A 96 0.00 5.81 -3.09
C GLN A 96 -0.66 7.17 -2.97
N LEU A 97 -0.07 8.06 -2.17
CA LEU A 97 -0.54 9.43 -1.97
C LEU A 97 0.45 10.41 -2.58
N ALA A 98 -0.06 11.46 -3.20
CA ALA A 98 0.72 12.60 -3.65
C ALA A 98 0.07 13.88 -3.13
N GLY A 99 0.88 14.83 -2.70
CA GLY A 99 0.37 16.07 -2.13
C GLY A 99 1.38 17.20 -2.16
N VAL A 100 0.88 18.40 -1.92
CA VAL A 100 1.68 19.59 -1.71
C VAL A 100 1.60 19.95 -0.24
N ILE A 101 2.75 20.19 0.38
CA ILE A 101 2.81 20.59 1.78
C ILE A 101 2.45 22.08 1.84
N ARG A 102 1.17 22.34 2.13
CA ARG A 102 0.57 23.69 2.14
C ARG A 102 0.58 24.30 3.54
N PHE A 103 0.59 25.63 3.57
CA PHE A 103 0.56 26.42 4.79
C PHE A 103 -0.48 27.52 4.70
N PRO A 104 -1.61 27.37 5.41
CA PRO A 104 -2.55 28.46 5.59
C PRO A 104 -1.87 29.56 6.43
N GLY A 105 -1.58 30.72 5.82
CA GLY A 105 -0.98 31.88 6.54
C GLY A 105 0.41 32.33 6.08
N GLY A 106 0.97 31.75 5.01
CA GLY A 106 2.30 32.09 4.47
C GLY A 106 3.33 30.97 4.66
N LYS A 107 4.47 31.05 3.97
CA LYS A 107 5.51 30.00 4.00
C LYS A 107 6.19 29.97 5.39
N PRO A 108 6.01 28.92 6.21
CA PRO A 108 6.79 28.76 7.44
C PRO A 108 8.27 28.56 7.10
N ALA A 109 9.13 28.93 8.04
CA ALA A 109 10.58 28.95 7.87
C ALA A 109 11.22 27.55 8.00
N PHE A 110 10.61 26.50 7.47
CA PHE A 110 11.25 25.19 7.35
C PHE A 110 11.49 24.83 5.88
N ALA A 111 12.54 24.04 5.66
CA ALA A 111 13.19 23.92 4.36
C ALA A 111 12.28 23.39 3.23
N TRP A 112 11.33 22.52 3.57
CA TRP A 112 10.46 21.80 2.64
C TRP A 112 9.04 22.39 2.53
N ALA A 113 8.87 23.62 2.99
CA ALA A 113 7.58 24.29 2.89
C ALA A 113 7.24 24.64 1.42
N GLY A 114 6.14 24.07 0.90
CA GLY A 114 5.66 24.22 -0.47
C GLY A 114 6.09 23.07 -1.39
N ASP A 115 6.85 22.10 -0.88
CA ASP A 115 7.31 20.97 -1.66
C ASP A 115 6.15 20.05 -2.06
N THR A 116 6.27 19.47 -3.26
CA THR A 116 5.42 18.36 -3.70
C THR A 116 6.11 17.06 -3.34
N THR A 117 5.44 16.23 -2.56
CA THR A 117 5.97 14.93 -2.13
C THR A 117 4.86 13.88 -2.22
N GLY A 118 5.22 12.62 -2.03
CA GLY A 118 4.27 11.52 -1.98
C GLY A 118 4.64 10.51 -0.91
N ALA A 119 3.68 9.71 -0.49
CA ALA A 119 3.83 8.59 0.42
C ALA A 119 3.43 7.29 -0.30
N PHE A 120 4.25 6.26 -0.19
CA PHE A 120 4.08 5.00 -0.89
C PHE A 120 3.95 3.87 0.13
N PHE A 121 2.75 3.31 0.27
CA PHE A 121 2.47 2.16 1.12
C PHE A 121 2.42 0.86 0.31
N MET A 122 2.22 0.99 -1.00
CA MET A 122 2.44 -0.07 -1.97
C MET A 122 3.20 0.46 -3.16
N ASP A 123 4.16 -0.31 -3.67
CA ASP A 123 4.89 0.03 -4.88
C ASP A 123 5.03 -1.17 -5.84
N PRO A 124 4.23 -1.21 -6.92
CA PRO A 124 4.30 -2.30 -7.88
C PRO A 124 5.56 -2.25 -8.74
N ARG A 125 6.26 -1.10 -8.81
CA ARG A 125 7.54 -0.99 -9.50
C ARG A 125 8.67 -1.60 -8.68
N GLY A 126 8.46 -1.66 -7.37
CA GLY A 126 9.42 -2.12 -6.39
C GLY A 126 10.71 -1.29 -6.45
N ASP A 127 10.69 0.02 -6.59
CA ASP A 127 11.85 0.93 -6.47
C ASP A 127 11.66 2.05 -5.43
N GLN A 128 10.45 2.20 -4.91
CA GLN A 128 10.03 3.19 -3.92
C GLN A 128 9.90 2.56 -2.54
N ALA A 129 10.37 3.25 -1.50
CA ALA A 129 10.37 2.74 -0.14
C ALA A 129 8.92 2.64 0.37
N GLN A 130 8.58 1.44 0.84
CA GLN A 130 7.29 1.09 1.42
C GLN A 130 7.22 1.62 2.86
N GLY A 131 6.01 1.99 3.31
CA GLY A 131 5.76 2.61 4.61
C GLY A 131 6.40 1.87 5.79
N ASP A 132 6.64 2.60 6.88
CA ASP A 132 7.18 2.02 8.11
C ASP A 132 6.03 1.46 8.95
N PRO A 133 6.09 0.19 9.39
CA PRO A 133 5.03 -0.40 10.20
C PRO A 133 4.99 0.25 11.58
N ILE A 134 3.81 0.71 12.02
CA ILE A 134 3.58 1.17 13.39
C ILE A 134 3.02 0.03 14.24
N THR A 135 2.21 -0.84 13.64
CA THR A 135 1.59 -1.97 14.33
C THR A 135 1.87 -3.28 13.62
N LEU A 136 1.47 -4.38 14.26
CA LEU A 136 1.21 -5.64 13.54
C LEU A 136 -0.11 -5.55 12.78
N VAL A 137 -0.42 -6.58 12.01
CA VAL A 137 -1.76 -6.77 11.44
C VAL A 137 -2.62 -7.46 12.50
N TYR A 138 -3.71 -6.83 12.91
CA TYR A 138 -4.65 -7.39 13.89
C TYR A 138 -5.82 -8.05 13.17
N ASN A 139 -6.18 -9.27 13.59
CA ASN A 139 -7.36 -9.98 13.09
C ASN A 139 -8.41 -10.18 14.18
N ALA A 140 -9.63 -9.70 13.97
CA ALA A 140 -10.72 -9.85 14.94
C ALA A 140 -11.15 -11.30 15.18
N LEU A 141 -10.80 -12.24 14.29
CA LEU A 141 -11.03 -13.67 14.45
C LEU A 141 -9.95 -14.36 15.30
N ASP A 142 -8.78 -13.73 15.48
CA ASP A 142 -7.78 -14.21 16.42
C ASP A 142 -8.13 -13.76 17.84
N ALA A 143 -8.17 -14.70 18.79
CA ALA A 143 -8.60 -14.40 20.16
C ALA A 143 -7.59 -13.51 20.92
N GLY A 144 -6.30 -13.57 20.59
CA GLY A 144 -5.27 -12.74 21.19
C GLY A 144 -5.34 -11.30 20.70
N ASP A 145 -5.48 -11.13 19.40
CA ASP A 145 -5.70 -9.82 18.77
C ASP A 145 -7.01 -9.20 19.24
N ALA A 146 -8.10 -9.98 19.29
CA ALA A 146 -9.39 -9.49 19.78
C ALA A 146 -9.33 -9.07 21.26
N ALA A 147 -8.58 -9.79 22.10
CA ALA A 147 -8.37 -9.43 23.50
C ALA A 147 -7.50 -8.16 23.68
N SER A 148 -6.69 -7.83 22.68
CA SER A 148 -5.80 -6.67 22.67
C SER A 148 -6.15 -5.66 21.58
N TRP A 149 -7.42 -5.63 21.18
CA TRP A 149 -7.87 -4.89 20.00
C TRP A 149 -7.48 -3.40 20.08
N PRO A 150 -6.81 -2.86 19.05
CA PRO A 150 -6.30 -1.50 19.11
C PRO A 150 -7.42 -0.48 19.29
N ASN A 151 -7.15 0.56 20.07
CA ASN A 151 -8.13 1.61 20.32
C ASN A 151 -8.53 2.35 19.03
N GLY A 152 -7.58 2.59 18.12
CA GLY A 152 -7.86 3.10 16.75
C GLY A 152 -8.67 2.15 15.88
N ALA A 153 -8.66 0.85 16.19
CA ALA A 153 -9.43 -0.17 15.48
C ALA A 153 -10.87 -0.30 15.99
N VAL A 154 -11.31 0.45 16.98
CA VAL A 154 -12.71 0.47 17.41
C VAL A 154 -13.52 1.42 16.54
N VAL A 155 -14.63 0.92 15.99
CA VAL A 155 -15.51 1.66 15.07
C VAL A 155 -16.35 2.69 15.81
N ARG A 156 -16.13 3.98 15.51
CA ARG A 156 -16.81 5.11 16.15
C ARG A 156 -17.37 6.16 15.18
N ASP A 157 -16.85 6.19 13.96
CA ASP A 157 -17.20 7.22 12.98
C ASP A 157 -18.55 6.95 12.30
N THR A 158 -19.58 7.69 12.69
CA THR A 158 -20.92 7.60 12.10
C THR A 158 -21.05 8.22 10.71
N ALA A 159 -20.03 8.92 10.21
CA ALA A 159 -20.00 9.44 8.85
C ALA A 159 -19.58 8.37 7.82
N ILE A 160 -18.84 7.35 8.27
CA ILE A 160 -18.38 6.22 7.44
C ILE A 160 -19.23 4.98 7.71
N TYR A 161 -19.51 4.69 8.97
CA TYR A 161 -20.18 3.47 9.39
C TYR A 161 -21.64 3.73 9.76
N ASP A 162 -22.50 2.75 9.45
CA ASP A 162 -23.89 2.79 9.91
C ASP A 162 -23.96 2.82 11.44
N THR A 163 -24.96 3.53 11.98
CA THR A 163 -25.12 3.71 13.42
C THR A 163 -25.28 2.38 14.17
N SER A 164 -25.82 1.33 13.52
CA SER A 164 -25.93 -0.01 14.12
C SER A 164 -24.56 -0.65 14.36
N LEU A 165 -23.60 -0.48 13.45
CA LEU A 165 -22.24 -1.03 13.58
C LEU A 165 -21.48 -0.30 14.69
N VAL A 166 -21.62 1.03 14.76
CA VAL A 166 -21.05 1.84 15.86
C VAL A 166 -21.62 1.41 17.22
N LYS A 167 -22.93 1.17 17.31
CA LYS A 167 -23.57 0.67 18.54
C LYS A 167 -23.09 -0.73 18.91
N ALA A 168 -22.92 -1.61 17.93
CA ALA A 168 -22.38 -2.94 18.15
C ALA A 168 -20.95 -2.86 18.72
N ALA A 169 -20.10 -2.03 18.12
CA ALA A 169 -18.75 -1.79 18.60
C ALA A 169 -18.72 -1.20 20.02
N ALA A 170 -19.59 -0.22 20.31
CA ALA A 170 -19.74 0.33 21.65
C ALA A 170 -20.26 -0.69 22.67
N GLY A 171 -20.99 -1.72 22.23
CA GLY A 171 -21.40 -2.87 23.03
C GLY A 171 -20.30 -3.91 23.27
N GLY A 172 -19.08 -3.66 22.78
CA GLY A 172 -17.92 -4.52 22.96
C GLY A 172 -17.64 -5.47 21.79
N LEU A 173 -18.34 -5.35 20.67
CA LEU A 173 -17.96 -6.10 19.46
C LEU A 173 -16.66 -5.53 18.89
N VAL A 174 -15.66 -6.39 18.76
CA VAL A 174 -14.36 -6.05 18.18
C VAL A 174 -14.44 -6.00 16.65
N GLY A 175 -14.98 -7.05 16.04
CA GLY A 175 -15.28 -7.10 14.61
C GLY A 175 -16.72 -6.65 14.32
N ILE A 176 -16.89 -5.77 13.34
CA ILE A 176 -18.21 -5.32 12.84
C ILE A 176 -18.65 -6.08 11.58
N SER A 177 -17.79 -6.95 11.06
CA SER A 177 -18.03 -7.83 9.93
C SER A 177 -17.62 -9.28 10.27
N GLN A 178 -17.72 -10.19 9.30
CA GLN A 178 -17.36 -11.60 9.49
C GLN A 178 -15.86 -11.77 9.69
N GLU A 179 -15.06 -10.87 9.11
CA GLU A 179 -13.64 -10.77 9.36
C GLU A 179 -13.21 -9.30 9.24
N ASP A 180 -12.71 -8.77 10.35
CA ASP A 180 -12.11 -7.43 10.41
C ASP A 180 -10.61 -7.58 10.55
N LEU A 181 -9.86 -6.95 9.65
CA LEU A 181 -8.43 -6.72 9.80
C LEU A 181 -8.14 -5.25 10.04
N TRP A 182 -7.10 -4.95 10.80
CA TRP A 182 -6.66 -3.58 11.00
C TRP A 182 -5.14 -3.47 11.12
N VAL A 183 -4.58 -2.41 10.53
CA VAL A 183 -3.14 -2.11 10.59
C VAL A 183 -2.90 -0.60 10.51
N ARG A 184 -1.81 -0.15 11.14
CA ARG A 184 -1.24 1.18 10.97
C ARG A 184 0.16 1.14 10.37
N THR A 185 0.34 1.98 9.36
CA THR A 185 1.63 2.19 8.69
C THR A 185 1.84 3.69 8.48
N TRP A 186 3.07 4.18 8.58
CA TRP A 186 3.36 5.60 8.41
C TRP A 186 4.37 5.91 7.30
N ASP A 187 4.42 7.18 6.92
CA ASP A 187 5.47 7.81 6.12
C ASP A 187 6.10 8.97 6.89
N GLY A 188 6.90 8.65 7.90
CA GLY A 188 7.69 9.62 8.68
C GLY A 188 9.16 9.23 8.84
N ASN A 189 9.59 8.07 8.32
CA ASN A 189 10.95 7.59 8.49
C ASN A 189 11.90 8.24 7.46
N PRO A 190 12.87 9.07 7.87
CA PRO A 190 13.80 9.74 6.95
C PRO A 190 14.78 8.78 6.25
N ALA A 191 14.85 7.51 6.66
CA ALA A 191 15.60 6.49 5.93
C ALA A 191 14.86 5.98 4.67
N PHE A 192 13.55 6.23 4.55
CA PHE A 192 12.66 5.63 3.54
C PHE A 192 12.20 6.67 2.51
N LEU A 193 13.13 7.37 1.87
CA LEU A 193 12.78 8.50 1.01
C LEU A 193 12.67 8.17 -0.48
N SER A 194 13.41 7.17 -0.99
CA SER A 194 13.43 6.79 -2.41
C SER A 194 13.42 7.97 -3.39
N GLY A 195 14.40 8.87 -3.23
CA GLY A 195 14.56 10.06 -4.08
C GLY A 195 13.82 11.30 -3.58
N ARG A 196 12.98 11.19 -2.53
CA ARG A 196 12.41 12.33 -1.82
C ARG A 196 13.45 12.99 -0.90
N THR A 197 13.25 14.25 -0.56
CA THR A 197 14.10 15.01 0.38
C THR A 197 13.63 14.89 1.82
N HIS A 198 12.34 14.60 2.03
CA HIS A 198 11.72 14.40 3.34
C HIS A 198 10.47 13.50 3.21
N PRO A 199 10.01 12.88 4.32
CA PRO A 199 8.74 12.16 4.37
C PRO A 199 7.55 13.13 4.22
N MET A 200 6.39 12.62 3.81
CA MET A 200 5.15 13.39 3.74
C MET A 200 4.55 13.64 5.13
N GLY A 201 4.82 12.78 6.12
CA GLY A 201 4.28 12.90 7.48
C GLY A 201 2.85 12.40 7.58
N ILE A 202 2.53 11.30 6.90
CA ILE A 202 1.18 10.71 6.90
C ILE A 202 1.20 9.36 7.61
N LEU A 203 0.22 9.15 8.48
CA LEU A 203 -0.13 7.84 9.02
C LEU A 203 -1.36 7.33 8.27
N VAL A 204 -1.36 6.06 7.93
CA VAL A 204 -2.49 5.36 7.31
C VAL A 204 -2.97 4.29 8.28
N GLU A 205 -4.25 4.37 8.62
CA GLU A 205 -5.00 3.23 9.14
C GLU A 205 -5.67 2.54 7.97
N GLU A 206 -5.43 1.25 7.83
CA GLU A 206 -6.10 0.39 6.88
C GLU A 206 -6.98 -0.59 7.64
N ARG A 207 -8.24 -0.70 7.21
CA ARG A 207 -9.18 -1.70 7.72
C ARG A 207 -9.73 -2.55 6.59
N GLY A 208 -9.54 -3.86 6.69
CA GLY A 208 -10.21 -4.85 5.86
C GLY A 208 -11.51 -5.29 6.52
N LEU A 209 -12.60 -5.37 5.75
CA LEU A 209 -13.93 -5.80 6.19
C LEU A 209 -14.53 -6.75 5.16
N ALA A 210 -15.29 -7.73 5.61
CA ALA A 210 -15.95 -8.67 4.72
C ALA A 210 -17.29 -9.14 5.28
N TRP A 211 -18.31 -9.17 4.41
CA TRP A 211 -19.63 -9.66 4.77
C TRP A 211 -20.07 -10.82 3.87
N ASN A 212 -20.80 -11.78 4.42
CA ASN A 212 -21.44 -12.84 3.63
C ASN A 212 -22.88 -12.51 3.25
N PHE A 213 -23.40 -11.36 3.69
CA PHE A 213 -24.77 -10.91 3.47
C PHE A 213 -24.77 -9.41 3.13
N PRO A 214 -25.73 -8.90 2.33
CA PRO A 214 -26.70 -9.64 1.51
C PRO A 214 -26.02 -10.59 0.52
N THR A 215 -26.79 -11.56 0.01
CA THR A 215 -26.32 -12.46 -1.05
C THR A 215 -25.71 -11.65 -2.20
N GLY A 216 -24.53 -12.04 -2.64
CA GLY A 216 -23.67 -11.30 -3.56
C GLY A 216 -22.42 -10.71 -2.89
N ASN A 217 -22.40 -10.55 -1.56
CA ASN A 217 -21.23 -10.06 -0.84
C ASN A 217 -20.15 -11.12 -0.60
N GLU A 218 -20.43 -12.40 -0.84
CA GLU A 218 -19.49 -13.52 -0.63
C GLU A 218 -18.22 -13.41 -1.49
N ASP A 219 -18.28 -12.59 -2.53
CA ASP A 219 -17.22 -12.33 -3.50
C ASP A 219 -16.65 -10.88 -3.38
N ILE A 220 -16.88 -10.19 -2.25
CA ILE A 220 -16.43 -8.81 -2.02
C ILE A 220 -15.73 -8.68 -0.67
N ILE A 221 -14.55 -8.04 -0.68
CA ILE A 221 -13.89 -7.47 0.50
C ILE A 221 -13.83 -5.95 0.37
N TYR A 222 -13.91 -5.26 1.50
CA TYR A 222 -13.93 -3.81 1.58
C TYR A 222 -12.69 -3.33 2.32
N PHE A 223 -12.03 -2.32 1.78
CA PHE A 223 -10.93 -1.63 2.45
C PHE A 223 -11.31 -0.18 2.73
N ILE A 224 -11.13 0.23 3.98
CA ILE A 224 -11.28 1.61 4.41
C ILE A 224 -9.89 2.11 4.81
N PHE A 225 -9.48 3.21 4.19
CA PHE A 225 -8.25 3.88 4.54
C PHE A 225 -8.54 5.22 5.21
N THR A 226 -7.96 5.43 6.38
CA THR A 226 -8.00 6.72 7.08
C THR A 226 -6.60 7.30 7.16
N PHE A 227 -6.43 8.50 6.62
CA PHE A 227 -5.13 9.17 6.55
C PHE A 227 -5.06 10.28 7.58
N TYR A 228 -4.01 10.28 8.40
CA TYR A 228 -3.75 11.31 9.39
C TYR A 228 -2.50 12.07 9.01
N ASN A 229 -2.59 13.39 9.04
CA ASN A 229 -1.41 14.24 8.99
C ASN A 229 -0.73 14.25 10.36
N VAL A 230 0.32 13.44 10.54
CA VAL A 230 1.07 13.27 11.79
C VAL A 230 2.31 14.15 11.82
N THR A 231 2.12 15.45 11.63
CA THR A 231 3.20 16.46 11.64
C THR A 231 3.27 17.29 12.93
N ALA A 232 2.46 16.95 13.93
CA ALA A 232 2.41 17.68 15.20
C ALA A 232 2.24 16.75 16.40
N SER A 233 3.09 16.89 17.39
CA SER A 233 3.05 16.08 18.62
C SER A 233 2.08 16.60 19.69
N ASP A 234 1.40 17.73 19.43
CA ASP A 234 0.40 18.32 20.33
C ASP A 234 -1.00 17.73 20.02
N PRO A 235 -1.62 16.98 20.95
CA PRO A 235 -2.96 16.40 20.77
C PRO A 235 -4.04 17.43 20.42
N ALA A 236 -3.88 18.70 20.82
CA ALA A 236 -4.85 19.76 20.50
C ALA A 236 -4.94 20.05 19.00
N LYS A 237 -3.88 19.73 18.22
CA LYS A 237 -3.87 19.84 16.75
C LYS A 237 -4.79 18.82 16.07
N TYR A 238 -5.18 17.77 16.78
CA TYR A 238 -6.09 16.73 16.32
C TYR A 238 -7.50 16.86 16.89
N SER A 239 -7.92 18.07 17.25
CA SER A 239 -9.24 18.34 17.85
C SER A 239 -10.44 17.93 16.98
N ALA A 240 -10.25 17.74 15.68
CA ALA A 240 -11.26 17.22 14.76
C ALA A 240 -11.42 15.69 14.80
N LEU A 241 -10.44 14.95 15.35
CA LEU A 241 -10.49 13.50 15.47
C LEU A 241 -11.31 13.08 16.70
N ASP A 242 -11.68 11.80 16.76
CA ASP A 242 -12.25 11.19 17.96
C ASP A 242 -11.32 11.43 19.16
N PRO A 243 -11.80 12.01 20.28
CA PRO A 243 -11.02 12.24 21.48
C PRO A 243 -10.22 11.02 21.97
N ALA A 244 -10.74 9.81 21.77
CA ALA A 244 -10.12 8.57 22.21
C ALA A 244 -8.79 8.28 21.51
N ILE A 245 -8.57 8.78 20.28
CA ILE A 245 -7.36 8.47 19.49
C ILE A 245 -6.39 9.64 19.39
N ARG A 246 -6.76 10.85 19.82
CA ARG A 246 -5.93 12.07 19.60
C ARG A 246 -4.52 11.94 20.16
N SER A 247 -4.38 11.45 21.38
CA SER A 247 -3.08 11.27 22.02
C SER A 247 -2.26 10.18 21.34
N GLU A 248 -2.92 9.14 20.82
CA GLU A 248 -2.28 8.04 20.12
C GLU A 248 -1.70 8.50 18.77
N ILE A 249 -2.47 9.30 18.02
CA ILE A 249 -2.04 9.89 16.75
C ILE A 249 -0.92 10.92 16.98
N ALA A 250 -1.04 11.77 18.00
CA ALA A 250 0.00 12.74 18.35
C ALA A 250 1.31 12.10 18.86
N ALA A 251 1.25 10.89 19.44
CA ALA A 251 2.44 10.19 19.88
C ALA A 251 3.27 9.60 18.72
N ILE A 252 2.65 9.47 17.55
CA ILE A 252 3.31 8.94 16.36
C ILE A 252 4.25 10.00 15.76
N GLY A 253 3.82 11.26 15.61
CA GLY A 253 4.62 12.35 15.05
C GLY A 253 4.40 13.68 15.73
#